data_AF-B6K2Q9-F1
#
_entry.id   AF-B6K2Q9-F1
#
_cell.length_a   1.000
_cell.length_b   1.000
_cell.length_c   1.000
_cell.angle_alpha   90.00
_cell.angle_beta   90.00
_cell.angle_gamma   90.00
#
_symmetry.space_group_name_H-M   'P 1'
#
loop_
_entity.id
_entity.type
_entity.pdbx_description
1 polymer ?
#
loop_
_entity_poly.entity_id
_entity_poly.type
_entity_poly.pdbx_seq_one_letter_code
_entity_poly.pdbx_strand_id
1 'polypeptide(L)'
;MLVPQQFPLSVNASSQDYLLTELIYLAKDFVEEKLGPDTPEEQRDMHTFNFLEAIGFETGKRFTERIMIQHVRLTTTLDMMRFICREAWAIVFKKTIDNLKTNRKVINDSQKPKGMFILTDNSFCWFMRMAQIPETELTKTTAPFLCWPAGFVRGVMQAFGYEVQVAAHCPSLPVAIFQIKVLPREPRLPQGMASLSISDKSSRSYSIFSNSYDYRTRSIASTTSSEKLDTNASQAGTL
;
A
#
# COMPACT_ATOMS: atom_id res chain seq x y z
N MET A 1 -3.82 -33.03 -12.61
CA MET A 1 -4.71 -32.74 -11.47
C MET A 1 -3.80 -32.36 -10.30
N LEU A 2 -3.49 -31.07 -10.14
CA LEU A 2 -2.61 -30.60 -9.06
C LEU A 2 -3.43 -30.60 -7.77
N VAL A 3 -3.05 -31.44 -6.82
CA VAL A 3 -3.60 -31.43 -5.46
C VAL A 3 -3.45 -30.01 -4.92
N PRO A 4 -4.53 -29.32 -4.47
CA PRO A 4 -4.37 -28.12 -3.69
C PRO A 4 -3.75 -28.58 -2.37
N GLN A 5 -2.42 -28.50 -2.27
CA GLN A 5 -1.75 -28.72 -0.99
C GLN A 5 -2.28 -27.63 -0.06
N GLN A 6 -3.11 -28.07 0.88
CA GLN A 6 -3.49 -27.31 2.05
C GLN A 6 -2.19 -26.80 2.66
N PHE A 7 -1.98 -25.49 2.63
CA PHE A 7 -0.99 -24.87 3.50
C PHE A 7 -1.23 -25.42 4.91
N PRO A 8 -0.24 -26.07 5.57
CA PRO A 8 -0.49 -26.87 6.77
C PRO A 8 -0.84 -26.05 8.03
N LEU A 9 -1.19 -24.78 7.88
CA LEU A 9 -1.56 -23.87 8.97
C LEU A 9 -2.66 -22.93 8.48
N SER A 10 -3.83 -23.47 8.13
CA SER A 10 -5.01 -22.61 7.97
C SER A 10 -5.42 -22.10 9.36
N VAL A 11 -4.89 -20.94 9.74
CA VAL A 11 -5.46 -20.18 10.86
C VAL A 11 -6.93 -19.94 10.53
N ASN A 12 -7.81 -20.10 11.53
CA ASN A 12 -9.22 -19.81 11.37
C ASN A 12 -9.38 -18.40 10.77
N ALA A 13 -10.15 -18.26 9.70
CA ALA A 13 -10.28 -17.00 8.95
C ALA A 13 -10.75 -15.86 9.85
N SER A 14 -11.70 -16.12 10.74
CA SER A 14 -12.17 -15.13 11.71
C SER A 14 -11.06 -14.73 12.68
N SER A 15 -10.28 -15.67 13.21
CA SER A 15 -9.16 -15.36 14.10
C SER A 15 -8.10 -14.49 13.41
N GLN A 16 -7.82 -14.75 12.13
CA GLN A 16 -6.90 -13.92 11.34
C GLN A 16 -7.46 -12.51 11.12
N ASP A 17 -8.75 -12.39 10.77
CA ASP A 17 -9.41 -11.10 10.57
C ASP A 17 -9.42 -10.26 11.84
N TYR A 18 -9.76 -10.86 12.99
CA TYR A 18 -9.71 -10.20 14.29
C TYR A 18 -8.29 -9.79 14.64
N LEU A 19 -7.30 -10.67 14.47
CA LEU A 19 -5.90 -10.35 14.75
C LEU A 19 -5.43 -9.12 13.96
N LEU A 20 -5.72 -9.07 12.66
CA LEU A 20 -5.28 -7.96 11.81
C LEU A 20 -6.03 -6.65 12.10
N THR A 21 -7.29 -6.75 12.53
CA THR A 21 -8.07 -5.58 12.97
C THR A 21 -7.55 -5.06 14.32
N GLU A 22 -7.37 -5.93 15.30
CA GLU A 22 -6.84 -5.61 16.62
C GLU A 22 -5.40 -5.10 16.58
N LEU A 23 -4.60 -5.58 15.62
CA LEU A 23 -3.23 -5.09 15.41
C LEU A 23 -3.18 -3.56 15.24
N ILE A 24 -4.20 -2.97 14.62
CA ILE A 24 -4.28 -1.52 14.42
C ILE A 24 -4.47 -0.80 15.75
N TYR A 25 -5.36 -1.30 16.61
CA TYR A 25 -5.62 -0.75 17.92
C TYR A 25 -4.40 -0.93 18.84
N LEU A 26 -3.81 -2.13 18.86
CA LEU A 26 -2.58 -2.40 19.61
C LEU A 26 -1.41 -1.52 19.17
N ALA A 27 -1.29 -1.24 17.87
CA ALA A 27 -0.26 -0.33 17.37
C ALA A 27 -0.46 1.10 17.86
N LYS A 28 -1.71 1.60 17.90
CA LYS A 28 -2.04 2.92 18.43
C LYS A 28 -1.71 3.00 19.91
N ASP A 29 -2.21 2.05 20.70
CA ASP A 29 -1.98 2.01 22.15
C ASP A 29 -0.47 1.94 22.47
N PHE A 30 0.28 1.11 21.76
CA PHE A 30 1.74 1.01 21.92
C PHE A 30 2.46 2.33 21.61
N VAL A 31 2.04 3.04 20.57
CA VAL A 31 2.64 4.32 20.19
C VAL A 31 2.26 5.42 21.18
N GLU A 32 1.01 5.43 21.66
CA GLU A 32 0.55 6.36 22.70
C GLU A 32 1.32 6.17 24.01
N GLU A 33 1.55 4.92 24.43
CA GLU A 33 2.37 4.61 25.61
C GLU A 33 3.82 5.09 25.43
N LYS A 34 4.39 4.94 24.23
CA LYS A 34 5.78 5.30 23.94
C LYS A 34 6.03 6.81 23.84
N LEU A 35 5.11 7.55 23.23
CA LEU A 35 5.28 8.97 22.92
C LEU A 35 4.64 9.89 23.97
N GLY A 36 3.68 9.37 24.76
CA GLY A 36 2.95 10.16 25.73
C GLY A 36 1.93 11.14 25.10
N PRO A 37 1.04 11.72 25.91
CA PRO A 37 -0.06 12.56 25.42
C PRO A 37 0.38 13.92 24.87
N ASP A 38 1.55 14.42 25.27
CA ASP A 38 2.07 15.75 24.90
C ASP A 38 2.55 15.82 23.44
N THR A 39 2.72 14.67 22.78
CA THR A 39 3.12 14.65 21.38
C THR A 39 1.99 15.08 20.44
N PRO A 40 2.27 15.71 19.29
CA PRO A 40 1.24 16.01 18.30
C PRO A 40 0.59 14.71 17.76
N GLU A 41 -0.73 14.72 17.57
CA GLU A 41 -1.49 13.58 17.03
C GLU A 41 -0.90 13.07 15.70
N GLU A 42 -0.53 13.99 14.80
CA GLU A 42 0.12 13.66 13.52
C GLU A 42 1.40 12.85 13.66
N GLN A 43 2.20 13.16 14.69
CA GLN A 43 3.42 12.42 14.93
C GLN A 43 3.09 11.02 15.44
N ARG A 44 2.09 10.86 16.31
CA ARG A 44 1.63 9.54 16.76
C ARG A 44 1.05 8.71 15.61
N ASP A 45 0.22 9.31 14.76
CA ASP A 45 -0.36 8.66 13.59
C ASP A 45 0.75 8.20 12.64
N MET A 46 1.74 9.06 12.36
CA MET A 46 2.90 8.69 11.54
C MET A 46 3.67 7.50 12.12
N HIS A 47 3.93 7.49 13.43
CA HIS A 47 4.61 6.37 14.08
C HIS A 47 3.79 5.08 14.02
N THR A 48 2.47 5.18 14.22
CA THR A 48 1.53 4.06 14.10
C THR A 48 1.54 3.49 12.69
N PHE A 49 1.47 4.34 11.67
CA PHE A 49 1.49 3.93 10.26
C PHE A 49 2.80 3.23 9.90
N ASN A 50 3.93 3.79 10.33
CA ASN A 50 5.25 3.19 10.11
C ASN A 50 5.40 1.84 10.81
N PHE A 51 4.87 1.70 12.02
CA PHE A 51 4.91 0.45 12.77
C PHE A 51 4.07 -0.64 12.09
N LEU A 52 2.82 -0.32 11.71
CA LEU A 52 1.94 -1.26 11.00
C LEU A 52 2.53 -1.69 9.66
N GLU A 53 3.10 -0.75 8.93
CA GLU A 53 3.78 -1.03 7.67
C GLU A 53 5.01 -1.93 7.85
N ALA A 54 5.84 -1.67 8.86
CA ALA A 54 7.02 -2.48 9.14
C ALA A 54 6.64 -3.95 9.48
N ILE A 55 5.58 -4.15 10.25
CA ILE A 55 5.04 -5.49 10.53
C ILE A 55 4.55 -6.15 9.24
N GLY A 56 3.81 -5.41 8.41
CA GLY A 56 3.38 -5.89 7.09
C GLY A 56 4.57 -6.31 6.23
N PHE A 57 5.60 -5.46 6.14
CA PHE A 57 6.81 -5.70 5.36
C PHE A 57 7.55 -6.96 5.76
N GLU A 58 7.81 -7.15 7.05
CA GLU A 58 8.49 -8.36 7.51
C GLU A 58 7.62 -9.61 7.35
N THR A 59 6.30 -9.47 7.53
CA THR A 59 5.35 -10.56 7.25
C THR A 59 5.38 -10.97 5.77
N GLY A 60 5.34 -10.00 4.86
CA GLY A 60 5.39 -10.23 3.41
C GLY A 60 6.68 -10.92 2.97
N LYS A 61 7.83 -10.52 3.51
CA LYS A 61 9.12 -11.17 3.22
C LYS A 61 9.12 -12.64 3.62
N ARG A 62 8.81 -12.92 4.89
CA ARG A 62 8.80 -14.29 5.44
C ARG A 62 7.75 -15.17 4.77
N PHE A 63 6.61 -14.57 4.43
CA PHE A 63 5.57 -15.22 3.65
C PHE A 63 6.10 -15.70 2.31
N THR A 64 6.72 -14.81 1.53
CA THR A 64 7.26 -15.16 0.21
C THR A 64 8.36 -16.20 0.30
N GLU A 65 9.27 -16.09 1.28
CA GLU A 65 10.34 -17.09 1.49
C GLU A 65 9.79 -18.51 1.69
N ARG A 66 8.66 -18.65 2.40
CA ARG A 66 8.02 -19.96 2.65
C ARG A 66 7.22 -20.44 1.45
N ILE A 67 6.41 -19.58 0.86
CA ILE A 67 5.52 -19.94 -0.24
C ILE A 67 6.34 -20.33 -1.47
N MET A 68 7.35 -19.53 -1.82
CA MET A 68 8.09 -19.70 -3.07
C MET A 68 8.94 -20.97 -3.16
N ILE A 69 9.10 -21.73 -2.07
CA ILE A 69 9.81 -23.02 -2.06
C ILE A 69 9.20 -24.00 -3.07
N GLN A 70 7.88 -23.95 -3.26
CA GLN A 70 7.15 -24.86 -4.15
C GLN A 70 6.74 -24.22 -5.49
N HIS A 71 7.12 -22.96 -5.74
CA HIS A 71 6.72 -22.25 -6.94
C HIS A 71 7.75 -22.32 -8.07
N VAL A 72 7.25 -22.29 -9.30
CA VAL A 72 8.06 -21.95 -10.47
C VAL A 72 8.62 -20.54 -10.30
N ARG A 73 9.89 -20.36 -10.65
CA ARG A 73 10.60 -19.10 -10.49
C ARG A 73 9.91 -17.97 -11.27
N LEU A 74 9.47 -16.94 -10.55
CA LEU A 74 8.93 -15.72 -11.14
C LEU A 74 10.10 -14.83 -11.61
N THR A 75 10.12 -14.49 -12.90
CA THR A 75 11.25 -13.76 -13.51
C THR A 75 10.90 -12.30 -13.85
N THR A 76 9.63 -12.00 -14.10
CA THR A 76 9.19 -10.65 -14.46
C THR A 76 8.42 -9.99 -13.32
N THR A 77 8.49 -8.65 -13.24
CA THR A 77 7.71 -7.88 -12.26
C THR A 77 6.20 -8.06 -12.46
N LEU A 78 5.75 -8.29 -13.69
CA LEU A 78 4.34 -8.56 -13.97
C LEU A 78 3.89 -9.91 -13.39
N ASP A 79 4.73 -10.93 -13.45
CA ASP A 79 4.43 -12.24 -12.86
C ASP A 79 4.38 -12.16 -11.33
N MET A 80 5.27 -11.38 -10.73
CA MET A 80 5.24 -11.08 -9.30
C MET A 80 3.94 -10.35 -8.90
N MET A 81 3.48 -9.38 -9.71
CA MET A 81 2.20 -8.72 -9.47
C MET A 81 1.02 -9.68 -9.63
N ARG A 82 1.05 -10.61 -10.59
CA ARG A 82 0.02 -11.65 -10.72
C ARG A 82 -0.01 -12.58 -9.52
N PHE A 83 1.15 -12.99 -9.01
CA PHE A 83 1.27 -13.77 -7.79
C PHE A 83 0.66 -13.02 -6.60
N ILE A 84 0.98 -11.72 -6.43
CA ILE A 84 0.38 -10.88 -5.39
C ILE A 84 -1.15 -10.88 -5.52
N CYS A 85 -1.67 -10.57 -6.71
CA CYS A 85 -3.12 -10.42 -6.94
C CYS A 85 -3.93 -11.71 -6.79
N ARG A 86 -3.36 -12.87 -7.15
CA ARG A 86 -4.10 -14.14 -7.25
C ARG A 86 -3.82 -15.11 -6.12
N GLU A 87 -2.62 -15.08 -5.56
CA GLU A 87 -2.19 -16.08 -4.59
C GLU A 87 -1.96 -15.44 -3.23
N ALA A 88 -1.11 -14.42 -3.15
CA ALA A 88 -0.81 -13.77 -1.88
C ALA A 88 -2.07 -13.11 -1.28
N TRP A 89 -2.82 -12.35 -2.09
CA TRP A 89 -4.06 -11.74 -1.65
C TRP A 89 -5.12 -12.77 -1.25
N ALA A 90 -5.21 -13.89 -1.99
CA ALA A 90 -6.15 -14.96 -1.68
C ALA A 90 -5.82 -15.66 -0.35
N ILE A 91 -4.54 -15.80 -0.01
CA ILE A 91 -4.15 -16.41 1.26
C ILE A 91 -4.45 -15.46 2.42
N VAL A 92 -4.17 -14.17 2.27
CA VAL A 92 -4.36 -13.18 3.34
C VAL A 92 -5.83 -12.79 3.50
N PHE A 93 -6.49 -12.35 2.44
CA PHE A 93 -7.84 -11.77 2.46
C PHE A 93 -8.94 -12.71 1.98
N LYS A 94 -8.60 -13.97 1.65
CA LYS A 94 -9.53 -14.99 1.13
C LYS A 94 -10.26 -14.56 -0.15
N LYS A 95 -9.68 -13.61 -0.88
CA LYS A 95 -10.15 -13.14 -2.19
C LYS A 95 -8.99 -12.72 -3.07
N THR A 96 -9.21 -12.65 -4.38
CA THR A 96 -8.25 -12.08 -5.33
C THR A 96 -8.46 -10.58 -5.47
N ILE A 97 -7.43 -9.86 -5.95
CA ILE A 97 -7.56 -8.46 -6.38
C ILE A 97 -8.47 -8.38 -7.61
N ASP A 98 -9.39 -7.41 -7.62
CA ASP A 98 -10.38 -7.24 -8.68
C ASP A 98 -9.74 -6.67 -9.96
N ASN A 99 -8.90 -5.64 -9.83
CA ASN A 99 -8.27 -4.99 -10.98
C ASN A 99 -6.78 -4.77 -10.79
N LEU A 100 -5.99 -5.10 -11.82
CA LEU A 100 -4.57 -4.75 -11.93
C LEU A 100 -4.35 -3.88 -13.17
N LYS A 101 -4.03 -2.61 -12.97
CA LYS A 101 -3.59 -1.70 -14.04
C LYS A 101 -2.07 -1.57 -14.00
N THR A 102 -1.44 -1.46 -15.16
CA THR A 102 0.01 -1.27 -15.29
C THR A 102 0.30 -0.19 -16.32
N ASN A 103 1.21 0.72 -16.00
CA ASN A 103 1.73 1.68 -16.97
C ASN A 103 2.92 1.04 -17.68
N ARG A 104 2.66 0.28 -18.76
CA ARG A 104 3.68 -0.40 -19.58
C ARG A 104 4.40 0.57 -20.51
N LYS A 105 4.80 1.77 -20.08
CA LYS A 105 5.67 2.59 -20.91
C LYS A 105 7.05 1.95 -20.97
N VAL A 106 7.17 1.02 -21.92
CA VAL A 106 8.39 0.53 -22.54
C VAL A 106 9.23 1.75 -22.84
N ILE A 107 10.38 1.85 -22.16
CA ILE A 107 11.49 2.56 -22.74
C ILE A 107 12.41 1.46 -23.22
N ASN A 108 12.69 1.47 -24.52
CA ASN A 108 13.77 0.75 -25.15
C ASN A 108 15.11 1.28 -24.62
N ASP A 109 15.37 1.14 -23.32
CA ASP A 109 16.61 1.55 -22.69
C ASP A 109 16.93 0.58 -21.56
N SER A 110 18.03 -0.14 -21.75
CA SER A 110 18.48 -1.33 -21.04
C SER A 110 18.83 -1.12 -19.56
N GLN A 111 18.36 -0.04 -18.92
CA GLN A 111 18.75 0.34 -17.57
C GLN A 111 17.63 0.81 -16.63
N LYS A 112 16.34 0.72 -16.97
CA LYS A 112 15.32 1.21 -16.02
C LYS A 112 14.01 0.41 -15.96
N PRO A 113 13.79 -0.43 -14.93
CA PRO A 113 12.47 -0.99 -14.67
C PRO A 113 11.59 0.09 -14.03
N LYS A 114 11.06 1.02 -14.83
CA LYS A 114 9.98 1.93 -14.39
C LYS A 114 8.64 1.21 -14.56
N GLY A 115 8.22 0.45 -13.56
CA GLY A 115 6.88 -0.15 -13.52
C GLY A 115 6.01 0.56 -12.48
N MET A 116 4.90 1.16 -12.91
CA MET A 116 3.82 1.57 -12.00
C MET A 116 2.66 0.59 -12.16
N PHE A 117 2.19 0.08 -11.03
CA PHE A 117 1.06 -0.83 -10.93
C PHE A 117 0.01 -0.24 -10.01
N ILE A 118 -1.25 -0.47 -10.33
CA ILE A 118 -2.38 -0.05 -9.49
C ILE A 118 -3.25 -1.28 -9.29
N LEU A 119 -3.36 -1.70 -8.03
CA LEU A 119 -4.19 -2.79 -7.59
C LEU A 119 -5.43 -2.19 -6.97
N THR A 120 -6.60 -2.64 -7.38
CA THR A 120 -7.88 -2.20 -6.83
C THR A 120 -8.63 -3.39 -6.27
N ASP A 121 -8.96 -3.32 -5.00
CA ASP A 121 -9.88 -4.20 -4.30
C ASP A 121 -11.20 -3.44 -4.12
N ASN A 122 -12.27 -3.87 -4.79
CA ASN A 122 -13.55 -3.17 -4.79
C ASN A 122 -14.38 -3.46 -3.54
N SER A 123 -14.04 -4.50 -2.77
CA SER A 123 -14.79 -4.98 -1.61
C SER A 123 -13.82 -5.41 -0.52
N PHE A 124 -13.03 -4.44 -0.07
CA PHE A 124 -11.98 -4.67 0.91
C PHE A 124 -12.62 -5.05 2.26
N CYS A 125 -12.27 -6.22 2.78
CA CYS A 125 -13.02 -6.89 3.85
C CYS A 125 -13.18 -6.06 5.13
N TRP A 126 -12.19 -5.24 5.48
CA TRP A 126 -12.25 -4.35 6.66
C TRP A 126 -13.15 -3.14 6.43
N PHE A 127 -13.24 -2.65 5.19
CA PHE A 127 -14.09 -1.52 4.84
C PHE A 127 -15.55 -1.91 4.66
N MET A 128 -15.83 -3.17 4.28
CA MET A 128 -17.19 -3.70 4.16
C MET A 128 -17.99 -3.63 5.48
N ARG A 129 -17.31 -3.60 6.62
CA ARG A 129 -17.93 -3.55 7.96
C ARG A 129 -17.94 -2.15 8.57
N MET A 130 -17.38 -1.16 7.89
CA MET A 130 -17.38 0.23 8.36
C MET A 130 -18.73 0.88 8.09
N ALA A 131 -19.18 1.72 9.03
CA ALA A 131 -20.32 2.59 8.80
C ALA A 131 -19.99 3.66 7.74
N GLN A 132 -21.00 4.41 7.30
CA GLN A 132 -20.77 5.58 6.45
C GLN A 132 -19.89 6.59 7.18
N ILE A 133 -18.80 7.01 6.54
CA ILE A 133 -17.84 7.99 7.07
C ILE A 133 -17.89 9.22 6.15
N PRO A 134 -17.95 10.46 6.71
CA PRO A 134 -17.82 11.67 5.91
C PRO A 134 -16.52 11.68 5.10
N GLU A 135 -16.53 12.21 3.88
CA GLU A 135 -15.36 12.23 3.00
C GLU A 135 -14.14 12.91 3.65
N THR A 136 -14.37 13.91 4.51
CA THR A 136 -13.33 14.62 5.27
C THR A 136 -12.57 13.72 6.25
N GLU A 137 -13.23 12.73 6.83
CA GLU A 137 -12.66 11.81 7.83
C GLU A 137 -12.29 10.44 7.24
N LEU A 138 -12.68 10.18 5.99
CA LEU A 138 -12.50 8.89 5.33
C LEU A 138 -11.03 8.49 5.28
N THR A 139 -10.16 9.40 4.86
CA THR A 139 -8.72 9.11 4.74
C THR A 139 -8.11 8.83 6.12
N LYS A 140 -8.42 9.64 7.12
CA LYS A 140 -7.90 9.49 8.50
C LYS A 140 -8.32 8.14 9.10
N THR A 141 -9.58 7.76 8.92
CA THR A 141 -10.14 6.54 9.49
C THR A 141 -9.65 5.28 8.77
N THR A 142 -9.49 5.33 7.45
CA THR A 142 -9.13 4.16 6.64
C THR A 142 -7.62 3.95 6.48
N ALA A 143 -6.80 4.99 6.58
CA ALA A 143 -5.35 4.90 6.39
C ALA A 143 -4.67 3.81 7.26
N PRO A 144 -4.93 3.67 8.58
CA PRO A 144 -4.31 2.63 9.40
C PRO A 144 -4.55 1.21 8.87
N PHE A 145 -5.75 0.95 8.34
CA PHE A 145 -6.13 -0.34 7.75
C PHE A 145 -5.41 -0.65 6.45
N LEU A 146 -4.79 0.35 5.81
CA LEU A 146 -4.06 0.17 4.55
C LEU A 146 -2.55 0.06 4.75
N CYS A 147 -2.01 0.49 5.89
CA CYS A 147 -0.59 0.46 6.19
C CYS A 147 -0.02 -0.97 6.19
N TRP A 148 -0.66 -1.89 6.92
CA TRP A 148 -0.20 -3.28 6.98
C TRP A 148 -0.25 -3.98 5.61
N PRO A 149 -1.36 -3.91 4.82
CA PRO A 149 -1.38 -4.50 3.48
C PRO A 149 -0.36 -3.84 2.52
N ALA A 150 -0.15 -2.53 2.61
CA ALA A 150 0.86 -1.84 1.82
C ALA A 150 2.28 -2.34 2.14
N GLY A 151 2.59 -2.50 3.42
CA GLY A 151 3.84 -3.09 3.89
C GLY A 151 3.99 -4.53 3.43
N PHE A 152 2.95 -5.35 3.55
CA PHE A 152 2.93 -6.73 3.07
C PHE A 152 3.33 -6.84 1.59
N VAL A 153 2.71 -6.03 0.73
CA VAL A 153 3.06 -5.97 -0.70
C VAL A 153 4.51 -5.54 -0.92
N ARG A 154 4.99 -4.53 -0.17
CA ARG A 154 6.40 -4.10 -0.24
C ARG A 154 7.36 -5.21 0.17
N GLY A 155 7.03 -5.96 1.22
CA GLY A 155 7.81 -7.10 1.71
C GLY A 155 7.91 -8.24 0.69
N VAL A 156 6.79 -8.58 0.05
CA VAL A 156 6.75 -9.59 -1.01
C VAL A 156 7.66 -9.19 -2.17
N MET A 157 7.58 -7.94 -2.64
CA MET A 157 8.45 -7.45 -3.73
C MET A 157 9.93 -7.42 -3.32
N GLN A 158 10.22 -7.08 -2.06
CA GLN A 158 11.58 -7.08 -1.53
C GLN A 158 12.19 -8.48 -1.52
N ALA A 159 11.41 -9.52 -1.21
CA ALA A 159 11.87 -10.92 -1.27
C ALA A 159 12.23 -11.36 -2.70
N PHE A 160 11.54 -10.82 -3.71
CA PHE A 160 11.93 -10.99 -5.12
C PHE A 160 13.12 -10.11 -5.56
N GLY A 161 13.64 -9.25 -4.68
CA GLY A 161 14.78 -8.39 -4.94
C GLY A 161 14.46 -7.06 -5.61
N TYR A 162 13.19 -6.65 -5.60
CA TYR A 162 12.74 -5.35 -6.12
C TYR A 162 12.39 -4.41 -4.96
N GLU A 163 13.01 -3.24 -4.96
CA GLU A 163 12.62 -2.17 -4.04
C GLU A 163 11.42 -1.43 -4.64
N VAL A 164 10.36 -1.24 -3.84
CA VAL A 164 9.11 -0.61 -4.29
C VAL A 164 8.61 0.40 -3.27
N GLN A 165 7.90 1.41 -3.76
CA GLN A 165 7.07 2.29 -2.94
C GLN A 165 5.61 1.90 -3.13
N VAL A 166 4.87 1.76 -2.04
CA VAL A 166 3.45 1.42 -2.06
C VAL A 166 2.67 2.55 -1.41
N ALA A 167 1.88 3.26 -2.18
CA ALA A 167 0.93 4.26 -1.70
C ALA A 167 -0.46 3.63 -1.68
N ALA A 168 -1.18 3.73 -0.57
CA ALA A 168 -2.51 3.14 -0.43
C ALA A 168 -3.53 4.20 -0.02
N HIS A 169 -4.74 4.12 -0.56
CA HIS A 169 -5.83 5.02 -0.19
C HIS A 169 -7.20 4.39 -0.46
N CYS A 170 -8.22 4.94 0.22
CA CYS A 170 -9.63 4.59 0.03
C CYS A 170 -10.33 5.78 -0.67
N PRO A 171 -10.72 5.67 -1.95
CA PRO A 171 -11.49 6.73 -2.61
C PRO A 171 -12.95 6.81 -2.10
N SER A 172 -13.54 5.65 -1.82
CA SER A 172 -14.89 5.52 -1.26
C SER A 172 -15.02 4.12 -0.66
N LEU A 173 -15.77 3.97 0.43
CA LEU A 173 -16.02 2.64 1.00
C LEU A 173 -16.87 1.82 0.01
N PRO A 174 -16.55 0.53 -0.21
CA PRO A 174 -15.55 -0.30 0.46
C PRO A 174 -14.26 -0.54 -0.36
N VAL A 175 -13.89 0.41 -1.22
CA VAL A 175 -12.79 0.26 -2.19
C VAL A 175 -11.43 0.59 -1.56
N ALA A 176 -10.44 -0.27 -1.79
CA ALA A 176 -9.04 -0.02 -1.47
C ALA A 176 -8.18 -0.01 -2.74
N ILE A 177 -7.31 1.00 -2.87
CA ILE A 177 -6.39 1.13 -4.01
C ILE A 177 -4.94 1.17 -3.52
N PHE A 178 -4.11 0.29 -4.08
CA PHE A 178 -2.67 0.21 -3.83
C PHE A 178 -1.90 0.58 -5.10
N GLN A 179 -1.18 1.69 -5.07
CA GLN A 179 -0.30 2.15 -6.13
C GLN A 179 1.14 1.74 -5.82
N ILE A 180 1.69 0.84 -6.64
CA ILE A 180 3.03 0.30 -6.47
C ILE A 180 3.95 0.89 -7.53
N LYS A 181 5.01 1.56 -7.09
CA LYS A 181 6.06 2.12 -7.93
C LYS A 181 7.35 1.35 -7.71
N VAL A 182 7.82 0.68 -8.75
CA VAL A 182 9.12 -0.01 -8.72
C VAL A 182 10.25 1.02 -8.80
N LEU A 183 11.18 0.94 -7.85
CA LEU A 183 12.35 1.81 -7.81
C LEU A 183 13.47 1.24 -8.68
N PRO A 184 14.32 2.10 -9.29
CA PRO A 184 15.51 1.65 -9.99
C PRO A 184 16.41 0.86 -9.04
N ARG A 185 16.90 -0.29 -9.50
CA ARG A 185 17.86 -1.08 -8.74
C ARG A 185 19.21 -0.36 -8.76
N GLU A 186 19.68 0.10 -7.61
CA GLU A 186 21.04 0.60 -7.48
C GLU A 186 22.04 -0.55 -7.73
N PRO A 187 23.12 -0.36 -8.52
CA PRO A 187 24.11 -1.40 -8.75
C PRO A 187 24.76 -1.79 -7.42
N ARG A 188 24.60 -3.05 -6.99
CA ARG A 188 25.33 -3.56 -5.83
C ARG A 188 26.80 -3.71 -6.23
N LEU A 189 27.68 -2.83 -5.75
CA LEU A 189 29.13 -3.01 -5.89
C LEU A 189 29.56 -4.36 -5.27
N PRO A 190 30.56 -5.06 -5.83
CA PRO A 190 31.06 -6.33 -5.30
C PRO A 190 31.49 -6.16 -3.83
N GLN A 191 31.04 -7.07 -2.97
CA GLN A 191 31.24 -7.04 -1.51
C GLN A 191 32.69 -7.40 -1.06
N GLY A 192 33.70 -6.96 -1.81
CA GLY A 192 35.12 -7.19 -1.50
C GLY A 192 35.89 -5.97 -1.00
N MET A 193 35.28 -4.77 -1.01
CA MET A 193 35.96 -3.53 -0.63
C MET A 193 35.02 -2.61 0.16
N ALA A 194 34.64 -3.01 1.36
CA ALA A 194 33.99 -2.13 2.32
C ALA A 194 34.50 -2.44 3.73
N SER A 195 35.77 -2.12 3.97
CA SER A 195 36.27 -1.92 5.33
C SER A 195 35.75 -0.58 5.85
N LEU A 196 35.13 -0.62 7.02
CA LEU A 196 34.91 0.49 7.95
C LEU A 196 33.98 1.61 7.48
N SER A 197 32.69 1.29 7.39
CA SER A 197 31.68 2.11 8.05
C SER A 197 30.55 1.22 8.56
N ILE A 198 30.55 0.98 9.89
CA ILE A 198 29.34 0.63 10.61
C ILE A 198 28.54 1.94 10.69
N SER A 199 28.00 2.38 9.55
CA SER A 199 26.87 3.30 9.52
C SER A 199 25.64 2.44 9.28
N ASP A 200 25.13 1.93 10.40
CA ASP A 200 23.72 1.71 10.67
C ASP A 200 22.79 1.67 9.43
N LYS A 201 22.82 0.56 8.71
CA LYS A 201 21.88 0.27 7.61
C LYS A 201 20.43 0.06 8.10
N SER A 202 20.19 0.12 9.42
CA SER A 202 18.85 0.12 10.01
C SER A 202 18.15 1.48 9.86
N SER A 203 18.89 2.54 9.52
CA SER A 203 18.44 3.93 9.48
C SER A 203 18.08 4.45 8.07
N ARG A 204 17.70 3.58 7.11
CA ARG A 204 16.96 4.05 5.91
C ARG A 204 15.53 4.40 6.34
N SER A 205 15.44 5.55 6.99
CA SER A 205 14.26 6.09 7.64
C SER A 205 13.05 6.10 6.73
N TYR A 206 11.95 5.70 7.34
CA TYR A 206 10.58 5.46 6.87
C TYR A 206 9.86 6.69 6.28
N SER A 207 10.57 7.64 5.67
CA SER A 207 10.03 8.91 5.18
C SER A 207 9.25 8.81 3.85
N ILE A 208 9.02 7.61 3.33
CA ILE A 208 8.29 7.40 2.07
C ILE A 208 6.78 7.64 2.24
N PHE A 209 6.26 7.58 3.47
CA PHE A 209 4.81 7.60 3.72
C PHE A 209 4.22 8.97 4.04
N SER A 210 5.01 10.00 4.36
CA SER A 210 4.49 11.33 4.74
C SER A 210 3.60 11.93 3.64
N ASN A 211 3.93 11.70 2.37
CA ASN A 211 3.15 12.25 1.26
C ASN A 211 1.95 11.38 0.85
N SER A 212 1.91 10.10 1.24
CA SER A 212 0.83 9.19 0.81
C SER A 212 -0.42 9.29 1.68
N TYR A 213 -0.25 9.74 2.93
CA TYR A 213 -1.33 9.84 3.92
C TYR A 213 -1.56 11.29 4.40
N ASP A 214 -0.99 12.28 3.69
CA ASP A 214 -1.29 13.68 3.96
C ASP A 214 -2.76 13.99 3.63
N TYR A 215 -3.61 13.88 4.65
CA TYR A 215 -5.05 14.08 4.54
C TYR A 215 -5.42 15.56 4.38
N ARG A 216 -4.50 16.49 4.63
CA ARG A 216 -4.77 17.94 4.51
C ARG A 216 -4.83 18.42 3.07
N THR A 217 -4.08 17.81 2.15
CA THR A 217 -3.95 18.35 0.78
C THR A 217 -5.16 18.07 -0.12
N ARG A 218 -6.11 17.21 0.28
CA ARG A 218 -7.34 16.95 -0.52
C ARG A 218 -8.51 17.85 -0.19
N SER A 219 -8.55 18.52 0.97
CA SER A 219 -9.72 19.36 1.34
C SER A 219 -9.74 20.74 0.68
N ILE A 220 -8.76 21.07 -0.18
CA ILE A 220 -8.66 22.40 -0.83
C ILE A 220 -9.02 22.33 -2.33
N ALA A 221 -9.21 21.12 -2.90
CA ALA A 221 -9.47 20.95 -4.33
C ALA A 221 -10.97 20.86 -4.72
N SER A 222 -11.88 21.35 -3.87
CA SER A 222 -13.32 21.37 -4.16
C SER A 222 -13.98 22.74 -3.92
N THR A 223 -13.24 23.83 -4.17
CA THR A 223 -13.84 25.17 -4.25
C THR A 223 -13.13 25.99 -5.31
N THR A 224 -13.60 25.93 -6.55
CA THR A 224 -13.59 26.98 -7.60
C THR A 224 -13.75 26.34 -8.99
N SER A 225 -15.00 26.05 -9.37
CA SER A 225 -15.42 25.97 -10.77
C SER A 225 -16.95 26.06 -10.84
N SER A 226 -17.47 27.22 -10.48
CA SER A 226 -18.85 27.62 -10.81
C SER A 226 -18.88 29.15 -10.81
N GLU A 227 -18.34 29.74 -11.86
CA GLU A 227 -18.71 31.08 -12.33
C GLU A 227 -18.03 31.31 -13.68
N LYS A 228 -18.80 31.12 -14.75
CA LYS A 228 -18.72 31.82 -16.05
C LYS A 228 -19.64 31.13 -17.04
N LEU A 229 -20.92 31.46 -16.98
CA LEU A 229 -21.78 31.49 -18.14
C LEU A 229 -22.87 32.51 -17.85
N ASP A 230 -22.92 33.52 -18.72
CA ASP A 230 -24.08 34.33 -19.10
C ASP A 230 -23.79 35.83 -19.04
N THR A 231 -23.15 36.34 -20.10
CA THR A 231 -23.50 37.67 -20.60
C THR A 231 -23.16 37.79 -22.09
N ASN A 232 -24.17 38.21 -22.86
CA ASN A 232 -24.15 38.71 -24.24
C ASN A 232 -24.33 37.68 -25.37
N ALA A 233 -25.58 37.49 -25.80
CA ALA A 233 -26.05 38.03 -27.09
C ALA A 233 -27.54 37.71 -27.32
N SER A 234 -28.36 38.76 -27.42
CA SER A 234 -29.39 38.87 -28.46
C SER A 234 -30.12 40.21 -28.31
N GLN A 235 -29.59 41.24 -28.99
CA GLN A 235 -30.44 42.28 -29.55
C GLN A 235 -30.91 41.79 -30.92
N ALA A 236 -32.23 41.61 -31.07
CA ALA A 236 -32.92 41.67 -32.35
C ALA A 236 -34.34 42.18 -32.12
N GLY A 237 -34.50 43.50 -32.36
CA GLY A 237 -35.68 44.22 -32.86
C GLY A 237 -37.07 43.93 -32.33
N THR A 238 -37.74 44.97 -31.81
CA THR A 238 -39.11 45.35 -32.22
C THR A 238 -39.35 46.82 -31.88
N LEU A 239 -39.65 47.60 -32.93
CA LEU A 239 -40.19 48.99 -33.02
C LEU A 239 -39.29 50.17 -32.64
#